data_AF-A0A9D2LVN9-F1
#
_entry.id   AF-A0A9D2LVN9-F1
#
_cell.length_a   1.000
_cell.length_b   1.000
_cell.length_c   1.000
_cell.angle_alpha   90.00
_cell.angle_beta   90.00
_cell.angle_gamma   90.00
#
_symmetry.space_group_name_H-M   'P 1'
#
loop_
_entity.id
_entity.type
_entity.pdbx_description
1 polymer ?
#
loop_
_entity_poly.entity_id
_entity_poly.type
_entity_poly.pdbx_seq_one_letter_code
_entity_poly.pdbx_strand_id
1 'polypeptide(L)'
;MEYRYEKLLEKLKQWQEDELLFKEYYDMEKTQENIHAFYEKHRADSYNTSIVMHPDILPSDHEESRFLLDSQNVALVKHPRYCPFWYHKHAYFEMIYVIYGKCNQKYPDGQEAKLTAGDICLLSPKVTHGIAVFDDSLVINILIRYSTFLDIFMNTIRDKSQISLFFMENIFSVKKTPYLIFHTKGDELIRNYLFDMYLEQLQEDEFSDRIICSLLTIFFTQLTRRHKNDIEVPYSGRAKGEYDDLLLTYMLNHYSTVTLSELSEKFHYSVPYCSKLIKEISGHTFSELLTSIRLQHGESFLLSTQLSVAEISDRLGYKNPETFIRVFQRYHHMSPSQYRRQNDL
;
A
#
# COMPACT_ATOMS: atom_id res chain seq x y z
N MET A 1 -22.26 5.83 -16.84
CA MET A 1 -21.04 5.85 -16.01
C MET A 1 -20.50 7.26 -15.87
N GLU A 2 -20.34 8.00 -16.97
CA GLU A 2 -19.84 9.39 -16.98
C GLU A 2 -20.52 10.32 -15.96
N TYR A 3 -21.86 10.38 -15.95
CA TYR A 3 -22.63 11.16 -14.96
C TYR A 3 -22.36 10.78 -13.49
N ARG A 4 -22.07 9.50 -13.19
CA ARG A 4 -21.75 9.05 -11.82
C ARG A 4 -20.41 9.62 -11.37
N TYR A 5 -19.42 9.67 -12.26
CA TYR A 5 -18.10 10.20 -11.98
C TYR A 5 -18.08 11.73 -11.89
N GLU A 6 -18.88 12.42 -12.72
CA GLU A 6 -19.07 13.87 -12.61
C GLU A 6 -19.62 14.24 -11.22
N LYS A 7 -20.67 13.56 -10.76
CA LYS A 7 -21.24 13.77 -9.43
C LYS A 7 -20.24 13.47 -8.31
N LEU A 8 -19.40 12.44 -8.46
CA LEU A 8 -18.32 12.15 -7.52
C LEU A 8 -17.31 13.31 -7.49
N LEU A 9 -16.89 13.81 -8.64
CA LEU A 9 -15.96 14.94 -8.73
C LEU A 9 -16.54 16.21 -8.11
N GLU A 10 -17.82 16.49 -8.32
CA GLU A 10 -18.52 17.59 -7.65
C GLU A 10 -18.47 17.44 -6.13
N LYS A 11 -18.76 16.24 -5.62
CA LYS A 11 -18.66 15.93 -4.18
C LYS A 11 -17.23 16.13 -3.66
N LEU A 12 -16.23 15.62 -4.36
CA LEU A 12 -14.82 15.74 -3.94
C LEU A 12 -14.31 17.20 -3.96
N LYS A 13 -14.84 18.04 -4.86
CA LYS A 13 -14.51 19.47 -4.93
C LYS A 13 -15.07 20.28 -3.76
N GLN A 14 -16.14 19.81 -3.10
CA GLN A 14 -16.72 20.48 -1.94
C GLN A 14 -15.68 20.61 -0.83
N TRP A 15 -15.66 21.78 -0.21
CA TRP A 15 -14.80 22.10 0.93
C TRP A 15 -15.32 21.43 2.19
N GLN A 16 -14.42 20.75 2.88
CA GLN A 16 -14.63 20.25 4.23
C GLN A 16 -14.27 21.36 5.25
N GLU A 17 -14.78 21.25 6.47
CA GLU A 17 -14.58 22.27 7.51
C GLU A 17 -13.11 22.44 7.89
N ASP A 18 -12.37 21.33 7.96
CA ASP A 18 -10.93 21.30 8.19
C ASP A 18 -10.15 22.01 7.08
N GLU A 19 -10.49 21.77 5.81
CA GLU A 19 -9.86 22.43 4.66
C GLU A 19 -10.07 23.96 4.68
N LEU A 20 -11.25 24.43 5.10
CA LEU A 20 -11.54 25.85 5.24
C LEU A 20 -10.71 26.49 6.36
N LEU A 21 -10.60 25.80 7.50
CA LEU A 21 -9.77 26.21 8.63
C LEU A 21 -8.29 26.26 8.24
N PHE A 22 -7.79 25.23 7.56
CA PHE A 22 -6.41 25.15 7.08
C PHE A 22 -6.08 26.25 6.07
N LYS A 23 -7.00 26.52 5.13
CA LYS A 23 -6.85 27.61 4.17
C LYS A 23 -6.83 28.98 4.85
N GLU A 24 -7.74 29.22 5.80
CA GLU A 24 -7.76 30.47 6.57
C GLU A 24 -6.44 30.67 7.31
N TYR A 25 -5.93 29.63 7.98
CA TYR A 25 -4.64 29.70 8.63
C TYR A 25 -3.53 29.95 7.61
N TYR A 26 -3.51 29.26 6.48
CA TYR A 26 -2.50 29.41 5.44
C TYR A 26 -2.41 30.85 4.92
N ASP A 27 -3.55 31.44 4.56
CA ASP A 27 -3.64 32.77 3.94
C ASP A 27 -3.38 33.94 4.92
N MET A 28 -3.62 33.77 6.21
CA MET A 28 -3.47 34.87 7.17
C MET A 28 -2.01 35.28 7.36
N GLU A 29 -1.76 36.55 7.62
CA GLU A 29 -0.45 37.02 8.08
C GLU A 29 -0.16 36.54 9.51
N LYS A 30 1.01 35.95 9.74
CA LYS A 30 1.39 35.29 11.01
C LYS A 30 1.90 36.28 12.08
N THR A 31 1.10 37.29 12.40
CA THR A 31 1.35 38.17 13.55
C THR A 31 0.84 37.52 14.84
N GLN A 32 1.38 37.91 16.00
CA GLN A 32 0.90 37.38 17.29
C GLN A 32 -0.59 37.65 17.52
N GLU A 33 -1.07 38.84 17.12
CA GLU A 33 -2.47 39.24 17.23
C GLU A 33 -3.38 38.37 16.35
N ASN A 34 -3.00 38.15 15.07
CA ASN A 34 -3.78 37.33 14.15
C ASN A 34 -3.81 35.86 14.59
N ILE A 35 -2.69 35.31 15.07
CA ILE A 35 -2.63 33.93 15.58
C ILE A 35 -3.54 33.76 16.79
N HIS A 36 -3.53 34.71 17.73
CA HIS A 36 -4.41 34.66 18.90
C HIS A 36 -5.88 34.77 18.50
N ALA A 37 -6.22 35.71 17.61
CA ALA A 37 -7.58 35.87 17.10
C ALA A 37 -8.08 34.62 16.35
N PHE A 38 -7.23 33.99 15.55
CA PHE A 38 -7.52 32.72 14.88
C PHE A 38 -7.81 31.60 15.88
N TYR A 39 -6.97 31.45 16.90
CA TYR A 39 -7.15 30.44 17.95
C TYR A 39 -8.48 30.65 18.68
N GLU A 40 -8.81 31.87 19.10
CA GLU A 40 -10.09 32.15 19.78
C GLU A 40 -11.30 31.90 18.87
N LYS A 41 -11.19 32.24 17.58
CA LYS A 41 -12.25 31.99 16.58
C LYS A 41 -12.54 30.50 16.41
N HIS A 42 -11.50 29.66 16.34
CA HIS A 42 -11.62 28.23 16.02
C HIS A 42 -11.49 27.30 17.24
N ARG A 43 -11.49 27.87 18.45
CA ARG A 43 -11.32 27.13 19.71
C ARG A 43 -12.25 25.92 19.88
N ALA A 44 -13.45 25.97 19.31
CA ALA A 44 -14.40 24.86 19.34
C ALA A 44 -13.87 23.60 18.63
N ASP A 45 -13.12 23.77 17.54
CA ASP A 45 -12.37 22.71 16.86
C ASP A 45 -10.91 22.72 17.33
N SER A 46 -10.74 22.41 18.62
CA SER A 46 -9.43 22.46 19.26
C SER A 46 -8.40 21.52 18.61
N TYR A 47 -8.85 20.42 17.99
CA TYR A 47 -7.98 19.44 17.37
C TYR A 47 -7.36 19.98 16.07
N ASN A 48 -8.19 20.39 15.10
CA ASN A 48 -7.68 20.91 13.82
C ASN A 48 -6.96 22.25 14.01
N THR A 49 -7.42 23.09 14.95
CA THR A 49 -6.73 24.33 15.33
C THR A 49 -5.33 24.06 15.88
N SER A 50 -5.18 23.06 16.75
CA SER A 50 -3.86 22.71 17.29
C SER A 50 -2.94 22.16 16.20
N ILE A 51 -3.46 21.29 15.32
CA ILE A 51 -2.69 20.69 14.23
C ILE A 51 -2.21 21.73 13.22
N VAL A 52 -3.05 22.68 12.82
CA VAL A 52 -2.64 23.69 11.84
C VAL A 52 -1.60 24.65 12.40
N MET A 53 -1.66 24.94 13.70
CA MET A 53 -0.72 25.83 14.38
C MET A 53 0.60 25.14 14.76
N HIS A 54 0.52 23.85 15.09
CA HIS A 54 1.62 23.05 15.61
C HIS A 54 1.60 21.65 14.98
N PRO A 55 1.92 21.52 13.68
CA PRO A 55 1.86 20.23 13.00
C PRO A 55 2.83 19.18 13.56
N ASP A 56 3.84 19.61 14.31
CA ASP A 56 4.78 18.76 15.04
C ASP A 56 4.12 17.91 16.15
N ILE A 57 2.89 18.22 16.57
CA ILE A 57 2.12 17.38 17.49
C ILE A 57 1.58 16.11 16.81
N LEU A 58 1.54 16.09 15.48
CA LEU A 58 1.06 14.92 14.75
C LEU A 58 2.05 13.76 14.91
N PRO A 59 1.55 12.53 15.10
CA PRO A 59 2.44 11.38 15.25
C PRO A 59 3.29 11.19 14.01
N SER A 60 4.60 10.97 14.22
CA SER A 60 5.54 10.66 13.13
C SER A 60 5.44 9.21 12.65
N ASP A 61 4.69 8.36 13.36
CA ASP A 61 4.51 6.94 13.07
C ASP A 61 3.02 6.59 13.16
N HIS A 62 2.47 5.96 12.13
CA HIS A 62 1.08 5.54 12.08
C HIS A 62 0.97 4.03 11.95
N GLU A 63 0.27 3.42 12.91
CA GLU A 63 -0.15 2.02 12.82
C GLU A 63 -1.27 1.87 11.78
N GLU A 64 -1.43 0.67 11.21
CA GLU A 64 -2.46 0.40 10.21
C GLU A 64 -3.87 0.71 10.71
N SER A 65 -4.16 0.36 11.97
CA SER A 65 -5.45 0.54 12.64
C SER A 65 -5.91 1.99 12.76
N ARG A 66 -5.01 2.97 12.58
CA ARG A 66 -5.37 4.40 12.67
C ARG A 66 -6.21 4.86 11.48
N PHE A 67 -5.98 4.28 10.30
CA PHE A 67 -6.63 4.70 9.05
C PHE A 67 -7.34 3.57 8.31
N LEU A 68 -7.04 2.31 8.65
CA LEU A 68 -7.70 1.12 8.12
C LEU A 68 -8.40 0.42 9.28
N LEU A 69 -9.73 0.40 9.27
CA LEU A 69 -10.52 -0.38 10.23
C LEU A 69 -10.16 -1.87 10.10
N ASP A 70 -10.31 -2.66 11.17
CA ASP A 70 -9.98 -4.09 11.15
C ASP A 70 -10.72 -4.88 10.05
N SER A 71 -11.91 -4.41 9.65
CA SER A 71 -12.72 -4.97 8.55
C SER A 71 -12.35 -4.45 7.16
N GLN A 72 -11.39 -3.53 7.03
CA GLN A 72 -10.99 -2.89 5.79
C GLN A 72 -9.55 -3.22 5.44
N ASN A 73 -9.33 -3.67 4.22
CA ASN A 73 -8.03 -3.95 3.62
C ASN A 73 -7.51 -2.77 2.77
N VAL A 74 -8.42 -1.96 2.25
CA VAL A 74 -8.14 -0.80 1.40
C VAL A 74 -9.03 0.37 1.83
N ALA A 75 -8.46 1.57 1.93
CA ALA A 75 -9.21 2.80 2.18
C ALA A 75 -8.78 3.90 1.22
N LEU A 76 -9.74 4.60 0.64
CA LEU A 76 -9.54 5.77 -0.20
C LEU A 76 -9.95 7.02 0.58
N VAL A 77 -9.02 7.94 0.76
CA VAL A 77 -9.19 9.16 1.56
C VAL A 77 -8.82 10.36 0.70
N LYS A 78 -9.68 11.38 0.69
CA LYS A 78 -9.33 12.67 0.08
C LYS A 78 -8.27 13.33 0.96
N HIS A 79 -7.12 13.68 0.39
CA HIS A 79 -6.12 14.46 1.12
C HIS A 79 -6.66 15.88 1.35
N PRO A 80 -6.72 16.39 2.60
CA PRO A 80 -7.24 17.74 2.85
C PRO A 80 -6.39 18.80 2.16
N ARG A 81 -7.02 19.72 1.45
CA ARG A 81 -6.33 20.89 0.88
C ARG A 81 -5.80 21.77 2.01
N TYR A 82 -4.64 22.39 1.77
CA TYR A 82 -3.94 23.26 2.72
C TYR A 82 -3.53 22.55 4.03
N CYS A 83 -3.64 21.22 4.11
CA CYS A 83 -3.21 20.44 5.26
C CYS A 83 -1.78 20.83 5.66
N PRO A 84 -1.51 21.14 6.94
CA PRO A 84 -0.19 21.60 7.34
C PRO A 84 0.86 20.51 7.06
N PHE A 85 2.09 20.92 6.78
CA PHE A 85 3.15 19.96 6.47
C PHE A 85 3.70 19.28 7.72
N TRP A 86 3.81 17.95 7.71
CA TRP A 86 4.67 17.21 8.64
C TRP A 86 5.26 15.96 7.98
N TYR A 87 6.35 15.46 8.56
CA TYR A 87 6.92 14.18 8.19
C TYR A 87 6.33 13.05 9.03
N HIS A 88 5.93 11.97 8.38
CA HIS A 88 5.44 10.77 9.02
C HIS A 88 5.83 9.52 8.24
N LYS A 89 5.61 8.34 8.84
CA LYS A 89 5.76 7.04 8.20
C LYS A 89 4.63 6.12 8.69
N HIS A 90 4.36 5.06 7.96
CA HIS A 90 3.31 4.09 8.32
C HIS A 90 3.64 2.67 7.88
N ALA A 91 2.97 1.68 8.46
CA ALA A 91 3.24 0.25 8.18
C ALA A 91 2.53 -0.32 6.94
N TYR A 92 1.61 0.43 6.34
CA TYR A 92 0.87 0.06 5.12
C TYR A 92 1.48 0.68 3.85
N PHE A 93 1.02 0.22 2.69
CA PHE A 93 1.29 0.85 1.40
C PHE A 93 0.37 2.05 1.18
N GLU A 94 0.89 3.11 0.58
CA GLU A 94 0.09 4.28 0.21
C GLU A 94 0.27 4.58 -1.28
N MET A 95 -0.84 4.79 -2.00
CA MET A 95 -0.81 5.37 -3.34
C MET A 95 -1.46 6.74 -3.34
N ILE A 96 -0.78 7.71 -3.93
CA ILE A 96 -1.26 9.08 -4.07
C ILE A 96 -1.60 9.30 -5.53
N TYR A 97 -2.87 9.63 -5.80
CA TYR A 97 -3.35 9.97 -7.13
C TYR A 97 -3.76 11.44 -7.20
N VAL A 98 -3.21 12.17 -8.17
CA VAL A 98 -3.58 13.57 -8.40
C VAL A 98 -4.74 13.62 -9.41
N ILE A 99 -5.94 13.97 -8.94
CA ILE A 99 -7.10 14.16 -9.82
C ILE A 99 -6.96 15.47 -10.61
N TYR A 100 -6.60 16.55 -9.91
CA TYR A 100 -6.47 17.88 -10.47
C TYR A 100 -5.35 18.65 -9.77
N GLY A 101 -4.62 19.46 -10.54
CA GLY A 101 -3.54 20.29 -10.03
C GLY A 101 -2.23 19.50 -9.85
N LYS A 102 -1.63 19.61 -8.68
CA LYS A 102 -0.31 19.07 -8.35
C LYS A 102 -0.20 18.64 -6.90
N CYS A 103 0.77 17.78 -6.63
CA CYS A 103 1.12 17.34 -5.29
C CYS A 103 2.63 17.20 -5.21
N ASN A 104 3.25 17.77 -4.18
CA ASN A 104 4.67 17.59 -3.94
C ASN A 104 4.84 16.69 -2.72
N GLN A 105 5.53 15.56 -2.90
CA GLN A 105 6.00 14.79 -1.76
C GLN A 105 7.44 15.13 -1.44
N LYS A 106 7.74 15.22 -0.16
CA LYS A 106 9.07 15.54 0.35
C LYS A 106 9.58 14.41 1.22
N TYR A 107 10.89 14.20 1.17
CA TYR A 107 11.58 13.20 1.98
C TYR A 107 12.65 13.87 2.85
N PRO A 108 12.97 13.32 4.05
CA PRO A 108 13.93 13.93 4.97
C PRO A 108 15.35 14.13 4.41
N ASP A 109 15.71 13.41 3.35
CA ASP A 109 17.00 13.53 2.67
C ASP A 109 17.05 14.68 1.64
N GLY A 110 15.96 15.45 1.52
CA GLY A 110 15.84 16.57 0.60
C GLY A 110 15.37 16.17 -0.80
N GLN A 111 15.11 14.89 -1.07
CA GLN A 111 14.45 14.49 -2.31
C GLN A 111 13.00 15.00 -2.33
N GLU A 112 12.52 15.36 -3.52
CA GLU A 112 11.13 15.75 -3.74
C GLU A 112 10.58 15.02 -4.96
N ALA A 113 9.40 14.41 -4.82
CA ALA A 113 8.63 13.84 -5.92
C ALA A 113 7.53 14.84 -6.31
N LYS A 114 7.53 15.27 -7.58
CA LYS A 114 6.54 16.23 -8.09
C LYS A 114 5.52 15.50 -8.94
N LEU A 115 4.27 15.54 -8.51
CA LEU A 115 3.15 14.88 -9.15
C LEU A 115 2.24 15.92 -9.77
N THR A 116 1.75 15.61 -10.96
CA THR A 116 0.76 16.40 -11.71
C THR A 116 -0.49 15.58 -11.98
N ALA A 117 -1.56 16.23 -12.43
CA ALA A 117 -2.83 15.56 -12.70
C ALA A 117 -2.66 14.29 -13.56
N GLY A 118 -3.18 13.16 -13.06
CA GLY A 118 -3.05 11.84 -13.65
C GLY A 118 -1.88 11.01 -13.12
N ASP A 119 -0.90 11.60 -12.44
CA ASP A 119 0.20 10.83 -11.87
C ASP A 119 -0.26 10.01 -10.65
N ILE A 120 0.31 8.81 -10.52
CA ILE A 120 0.15 7.95 -9.35
C ILE A 120 1.52 7.76 -8.71
N CYS A 121 1.66 8.06 -7.43
CA CYS A 121 2.85 7.72 -6.66
C CYS A 121 2.55 6.59 -5.69
N LEU A 122 3.23 5.46 -5.81
CA LEU A 122 3.16 4.35 -4.86
C LEU A 122 4.33 4.44 -3.89
N LEU A 123 4.03 4.52 -2.60
CA LEU A 123 4.96 4.60 -1.49
C LEU A 123 5.10 3.25 -0.79
N SER A 124 6.34 2.89 -0.48
CA SER A 124 6.64 1.72 0.32
C SER A 124 6.38 1.96 1.82
N PRO A 125 6.01 0.93 2.58
CA PRO A 125 5.88 1.01 4.04
C PRO A 125 7.15 1.54 4.72
N LYS A 126 6.97 2.20 5.86
CA LYS A 126 8.00 2.75 6.75
C LYS A 126 8.90 3.82 6.12
N VAL A 127 8.58 4.28 4.92
CA VAL A 127 9.23 5.44 4.30
C VAL A 127 8.73 6.70 5.00
N THR A 128 9.67 7.44 5.61
CA THR A 128 9.36 8.77 6.14
C THR A 128 9.20 9.74 4.99
N HIS A 129 8.03 10.38 4.90
CA HIS A 129 7.68 11.31 3.85
C HIS A 129 6.69 12.36 4.38
N GLY A 130 6.46 13.41 3.60
CA GLY A 130 5.44 14.42 3.87
C GLY A 130 4.78 14.86 2.57
N ILE A 131 3.47 15.07 2.62
CA ILE A 131 2.65 15.43 1.46
C ILE A 131 2.35 16.94 1.55
N ALA A 132 2.64 17.67 0.48
CA ALA A 132 2.44 19.12 0.40
C ALA A 132 1.41 19.46 -0.68
N VAL A 133 0.22 19.88 -0.23
CA VAL A 133 -0.88 20.37 -1.07
C VAL A 133 -1.35 21.72 -0.52
N PHE A 134 -0.74 22.82 -0.99
CA PHE A 134 -0.99 24.19 -0.51
C PHE A 134 -1.75 25.04 -1.53
N ASP A 135 -2.61 24.41 -2.30
CA ASP A 135 -3.49 25.05 -3.28
C ASP A 135 -4.78 24.23 -3.43
N ASP A 136 -5.59 24.58 -4.42
CA ASP A 136 -6.89 23.94 -4.66
C ASP A 136 -6.78 22.60 -5.41
N SER A 137 -5.60 21.98 -5.44
CA SER A 137 -5.39 20.65 -6.02
C SER A 137 -6.23 19.59 -5.31
N LEU A 138 -6.61 18.55 -6.05
CA LEU A 138 -7.42 17.46 -5.55
C LEU A 138 -6.63 16.16 -5.63
N VAL A 139 -6.38 15.56 -4.47
CA VAL A 139 -5.54 14.38 -4.30
C VAL A 139 -6.31 13.33 -3.51
N ILE A 140 -6.20 12.07 -3.93
CA ILE A 140 -6.70 10.91 -3.20
C ILE A 140 -5.52 10.06 -2.76
N ASN A 141 -5.53 9.71 -1.48
CA ASN A 141 -4.63 8.72 -0.90
C ASN A 141 -5.37 7.38 -0.81
N ILE A 142 -4.73 6.32 -1.28
CA ILE A 142 -5.24 4.95 -1.28
C ILE A 142 -4.32 4.16 -0.38
N LEU A 143 -4.85 3.80 0.79
CA LEU A 143 -4.13 3.09 1.84
C LEU A 143 -4.42 1.60 1.67
N ILE A 144 -3.40 0.77 1.62
CA ILE A 144 -3.52 -0.67 1.37
C ILE A 144 -2.75 -1.42 2.43
N ARG A 145 -3.42 -2.31 3.17
CA ARG A 145 -2.75 -3.18 4.15
C ARG A 145 -1.58 -3.92 3.53
N TYR A 146 -0.52 -4.10 4.32
CA TYR A 146 0.69 -4.75 3.84
C TYR A 146 0.41 -6.16 3.26
N SER A 147 -0.38 -6.97 3.98
CA SER A 147 -0.78 -8.32 3.55
C SER A 147 -1.60 -8.29 2.25
N THR A 148 -2.61 -7.42 2.18
CA THR A 148 -3.47 -7.29 1.00
C THR A 148 -2.69 -6.86 -0.23
N PHE A 149 -1.78 -5.88 -0.10
CA PHE A 149 -0.92 -5.48 -1.20
C PHE A 149 -0.10 -6.67 -1.67
N LEU A 150 0.55 -7.41 -0.75
CA LEU A 150 1.29 -8.61 -1.11
C LEU A 150 0.42 -9.64 -1.82
N ASP A 151 -0.78 -9.93 -1.33
CA ASP A 151 -1.68 -10.90 -1.93
C ASP A 151 -2.08 -10.50 -3.35
N ILE A 152 -2.56 -9.27 -3.54
CA ILE A 152 -3.00 -8.77 -4.85
C ILE A 152 -1.82 -8.70 -5.82
N PHE A 153 -0.69 -8.18 -5.34
CA PHE A 153 0.49 -7.96 -6.14
C PHE A 153 1.09 -9.32 -6.57
N MET A 154 1.32 -10.24 -5.63
CA MET A 154 1.86 -11.57 -5.92
C MET A 154 0.96 -12.40 -6.85
N ASN A 155 -0.37 -12.28 -6.73
CA ASN A 155 -1.30 -12.96 -7.63
C ASN A 155 -1.28 -12.39 -9.05
N THR A 156 -1.08 -11.07 -9.19
CA THR A 156 -0.92 -10.39 -10.49
C THR A 156 0.43 -10.71 -11.15
N ILE A 157 1.42 -11.10 -10.35
CA ILE A 157 2.84 -11.35 -10.71
C ILE A 157 3.16 -12.78 -11.12
N ARG A 158 2.19 -13.69 -11.15
CA ARG A 158 2.45 -15.06 -11.61
C ARG A 158 3.08 -15.13 -13.02
N ASP A 159 2.98 -14.07 -13.81
CA ASP A 159 3.84 -13.87 -14.97
C ASP A 159 5.18 -13.23 -14.59
N LYS A 160 6.28 -13.86 -15.04
CA LYS A 160 7.70 -13.40 -14.97
C LYS A 160 7.95 -12.09 -15.75
N SER A 161 7.03 -11.14 -15.69
CA SER A 161 7.13 -9.85 -16.35
C SER A 161 8.22 -9.02 -15.68
N GLN A 162 8.93 -8.20 -16.46
CA GLN A 162 9.99 -7.33 -15.93
C GLN A 162 9.49 -6.38 -14.83
N ILE A 163 8.19 -6.13 -14.75
CA ILE A 163 7.56 -5.25 -13.76
C ILE A 163 7.47 -5.96 -12.42
N SER A 164 7.16 -7.26 -12.40
CA SER A 164 7.12 -8.01 -11.13
C SER A 164 8.50 -8.06 -10.49
N LEU A 165 9.53 -8.35 -11.30
CA LEU A 165 10.91 -8.26 -10.88
C LEU A 165 11.26 -6.84 -10.46
N PHE A 166 10.89 -5.83 -11.23
CA PHE A 166 11.17 -4.43 -10.92
C PHE A 166 10.50 -3.94 -9.62
N PHE A 167 9.24 -4.25 -9.36
CA PHE A 167 8.61 -3.91 -8.09
C PHE A 167 9.20 -4.73 -6.93
N MET A 168 9.53 -6.01 -7.16
CA MET A 168 10.27 -6.81 -6.19
C MET A 168 11.67 -6.23 -5.89
N GLU A 169 12.33 -5.68 -6.90
CA GLU A 169 13.67 -5.05 -6.87
C GLU A 169 13.65 -3.61 -6.33
N ASN A 170 12.50 -2.94 -6.26
CA ASN A 170 12.42 -1.53 -5.84
C ASN A 170 11.56 -1.36 -4.57
N ILE A 171 10.41 -1.99 -4.46
CA ILE A 171 9.55 -1.87 -3.27
C ILE A 171 10.04 -2.72 -2.10
N PHE A 172 10.55 -3.92 -2.38
CA PHE A 172 11.00 -4.85 -1.35
C PHE A 172 12.51 -4.80 -1.12
N SER A 173 13.21 -3.87 -1.78
CA SER A 173 14.65 -3.79 -1.67
C SER A 173 15.17 -3.09 -0.43
N VAL A 174 16.28 -3.63 0.08
CA VAL A 174 17.05 -3.03 1.18
C VAL A 174 17.52 -1.62 0.80
N LYS A 175 17.62 -1.32 -0.51
CA LYS A 175 17.84 0.03 -1.03
C LYS A 175 16.52 0.72 -1.37
N LYS A 176 15.87 1.22 -0.31
CA LYS A 176 14.94 2.36 -0.26
C LYS A 176 14.80 3.11 -1.61
N THR A 177 14.06 2.58 -2.59
CA THR A 177 13.36 3.48 -3.51
C THR A 177 12.09 3.84 -2.77
N PRO A 178 12.04 5.05 -2.17
CA PRO A 178 10.94 5.41 -1.27
C PRO A 178 9.58 5.34 -1.97
N TYR A 179 9.58 5.46 -3.29
CA TYR A 179 8.40 5.49 -4.11
C TYR A 179 8.65 5.08 -5.57
N LEU A 180 7.56 4.84 -6.29
CA LEU A 180 7.49 4.71 -7.74
C LEU A 180 6.42 5.67 -8.26
N ILE A 181 6.69 6.37 -9.38
CA ILE A 181 5.69 7.24 -10.02
C ILE A 181 5.27 6.64 -11.36
N PHE A 182 3.96 6.46 -11.54
CA PHE A 182 3.36 6.11 -12.82
C PHE A 182 2.83 7.39 -13.48
N HIS A 183 3.41 7.74 -14.62
CA HIS A 183 2.93 8.85 -15.43
C HIS A 183 1.83 8.39 -16.37
N THR A 184 0.60 8.29 -15.86
CA THR A 184 -0.51 7.74 -16.65
C THR A 184 -1.00 8.67 -17.76
N LYS A 185 -0.55 9.94 -17.75
CA LYS A 185 -0.95 10.98 -18.72
C LYS A 185 -2.48 11.16 -18.77
N GLY A 186 -3.15 11.00 -17.63
CA GLY A 186 -4.60 11.17 -17.50
C GLY A 186 -5.41 10.01 -18.07
N ASP A 187 -4.89 8.78 -18.02
CA ASP A 187 -5.60 7.60 -18.51
C ASP A 187 -6.95 7.41 -17.80
N GLU A 188 -8.03 7.61 -18.56
CA GLU A 188 -9.39 7.60 -18.02
C GLU A 188 -9.79 6.25 -17.46
N LEU A 189 -9.29 5.14 -18.02
CA LEU A 189 -9.63 3.81 -17.52
C LEU A 189 -9.05 3.60 -16.13
N ILE A 190 -7.79 4.01 -15.93
CA ILE A 190 -7.12 3.94 -14.62
C ILE A 190 -7.84 4.84 -13.61
N ARG A 191 -8.19 6.07 -14.00
CA ARG A 191 -8.99 6.99 -13.19
C ARG A 191 -10.33 6.38 -12.79
N ASN A 192 -11.03 5.74 -13.73
CA ASN A 192 -12.36 5.18 -13.48
C ASN A 192 -12.32 4.04 -12.46
N TYR A 193 -11.30 3.18 -12.47
CA TYR A 193 -11.13 2.16 -11.41
C TYR A 193 -10.95 2.79 -10.03
N LEU A 194 -10.21 3.90 -9.92
CA LEU A 194 -10.08 4.63 -8.66
C LEU A 194 -11.43 5.18 -8.20
N PHE A 195 -12.22 5.74 -9.12
CA PHE A 195 -13.55 6.25 -8.80
C PHE A 195 -14.53 5.14 -8.44
N ASP A 196 -14.47 4.00 -9.12
CA ASP A 196 -15.28 2.83 -8.79
C ASP A 196 -14.95 2.31 -7.39
N MET A 197 -13.67 2.20 -7.03
CA MET A 197 -13.26 1.85 -5.66
C MET A 197 -13.75 2.87 -4.63
N TYR A 198 -13.64 4.17 -4.93
CA TYR A 198 -14.11 5.22 -4.02
C TYR A 198 -15.63 5.15 -3.83
N LEU A 199 -16.39 4.93 -4.91
CA LEU A 199 -17.85 4.84 -4.87
C LEU A 199 -18.34 3.56 -4.20
N GLU A 200 -17.59 2.46 -4.35
CA GLU A 200 -17.83 1.21 -3.65
C GLU A 200 -17.64 1.38 -2.14
N GLN A 201 -16.58 2.06 -1.72
CA GLN A 201 -16.34 2.35 -0.30
C GLN A 201 -17.51 3.09 0.36
N LEU A 202 -18.25 3.92 -0.39
CA LEU A 202 -19.42 4.63 0.11
C LEU A 202 -20.67 3.74 0.31
N GLN A 203 -20.67 2.48 -0.16
CA GLN A 203 -21.77 1.55 0.11
C GLN A 203 -21.75 1.02 1.55
N GLU A 204 -20.55 0.84 2.11
CA GLU A 204 -20.31 0.43 3.51
C GLU A 204 -21.05 -0.88 3.92
N ASP A 205 -21.18 -1.82 2.99
CA ASP A 205 -21.77 -3.14 3.23
C ASP A 205 -20.73 -4.26 3.41
N GLU A 206 -21.18 -5.47 3.72
CA GLU A 206 -20.31 -6.62 3.98
C GLU A 206 -19.53 -7.11 2.74
N PHE A 207 -19.88 -6.65 1.54
CA PHE A 207 -19.23 -7.03 0.27
C PHE A 207 -18.22 -6.00 -0.20
N SER A 208 -18.34 -4.75 0.27
CA SER A 208 -17.60 -3.58 -0.22
C SER A 208 -16.09 -3.81 -0.22
N ASP A 209 -15.50 -4.31 0.88
CA ASP A 209 -14.06 -4.55 0.96
C ASP A 209 -13.57 -5.58 -0.07
N ARG A 210 -14.31 -6.67 -0.26
CA ARG A 210 -13.99 -7.72 -1.25
C ARG A 210 -14.09 -7.18 -2.68
N ILE A 211 -15.08 -6.34 -2.95
CA ILE A 211 -15.24 -5.69 -4.26
C ILE A 211 -14.08 -4.71 -4.50
N ILE A 212 -13.72 -3.88 -3.52
CA ILE A 212 -12.58 -2.96 -3.61
C ILE A 212 -11.28 -3.72 -3.85
N CYS A 213 -11.00 -4.80 -3.13
CA CYS A 213 -9.81 -5.64 -3.36
C CYS A 213 -9.78 -6.24 -4.78
N SER A 214 -10.94 -6.64 -5.29
CA SER A 214 -11.07 -7.16 -6.66
C SER A 214 -10.82 -6.07 -7.70
N LEU A 215 -11.40 -4.88 -7.50
CA LEU A 215 -11.17 -3.71 -8.35
C LEU A 215 -9.69 -3.27 -8.31
N LEU A 216 -9.06 -3.30 -7.14
CA LEU A 216 -7.65 -2.98 -6.95
C LEU A 216 -6.75 -3.96 -7.71
N THR A 217 -7.10 -5.24 -7.74
CA THR A 217 -6.40 -6.25 -8.56
C THR A 217 -6.48 -5.93 -10.05
N ILE A 218 -7.67 -5.59 -10.54
CA ILE A 218 -7.87 -5.19 -11.94
C ILE A 218 -7.11 -3.88 -12.22
N PHE A 219 -7.18 -2.91 -11.32
CA PHE A 219 -6.47 -1.63 -11.40
C PHE A 219 -4.96 -1.86 -11.58
N PHE A 220 -4.32 -2.63 -10.70
CA PHE A 220 -2.88 -2.91 -10.81
C PHE A 220 -2.55 -3.65 -12.10
N THR A 221 -3.38 -4.61 -12.50
CA THR A 221 -3.20 -5.34 -13.76
C THR A 221 -3.25 -4.40 -14.97
N GLN A 222 -4.19 -3.45 -14.99
CA GLN A 222 -4.35 -2.49 -16.09
C GLN A 222 -3.29 -1.39 -16.06
N LEU A 223 -2.93 -0.88 -14.88
CA LEU A 223 -1.85 0.08 -14.68
C LEU A 223 -0.53 -0.51 -15.21
N THR A 224 -0.22 -1.74 -14.81
CA THR A 224 0.93 -2.53 -15.28
C THR A 224 0.85 -2.75 -16.79
N ARG A 225 -0.28 -3.20 -17.32
CA ARG A 225 -0.43 -3.47 -18.77
C ARG A 225 -0.16 -2.24 -19.63
N ARG A 226 -0.59 -1.06 -19.18
CA ARG A 226 -0.67 0.15 -19.99
C ARG A 226 0.50 1.11 -19.75
N HIS A 227 1.00 1.18 -18.52
CA HIS A 227 1.94 2.21 -18.06
C HIS A 227 3.27 1.65 -17.54
N LYS A 228 3.57 0.37 -17.79
CA LYS A 228 4.84 -0.26 -17.39
C LYS A 228 6.12 0.43 -17.87
N ASN A 229 6.03 1.13 -19.00
CA ASN A 229 7.17 1.80 -19.62
C ASN A 229 7.25 3.28 -19.23
N ASP A 230 6.26 3.79 -18.50
CA ASP A 230 6.12 5.19 -18.09
C ASP A 230 6.26 5.30 -16.56
N ILE A 231 7.22 4.57 -15.99
CA ILE A 231 7.51 4.56 -14.55
C ILE A 231 8.79 5.36 -14.28
N GLU A 232 8.69 6.34 -13.38
CA GLU A 232 9.84 7.01 -12.80
C GLU A 232 10.24 6.32 -11.49
N VAL A 233 11.54 6.04 -11.37
CA VAL A 233 12.17 5.55 -10.14
C VAL A 233 13.16 6.60 -9.67
N PRO A 234 13.10 7.02 -8.39
CA PRO A 234 14.12 7.89 -7.83
C PRO A 234 15.49 7.21 -7.94
N TYR A 235 16.47 7.94 -8.46
CA TYR A 235 17.82 7.43 -8.72
C TYR A 235 18.53 7.08 -7.41
N SER A 236 18.41 5.84 -6.96
CA SER A 236 19.26 5.32 -5.89
C SER A 236 20.63 4.97 -6.50
N GLY A 237 21.69 5.64 -6.04
CA GLY A 237 23.04 5.39 -6.55
C GLY A 237 23.38 3.89 -6.56
N ARG A 238 23.76 3.37 -7.73
CA ARG A 238 24.29 1.99 -7.91
C ARG A 238 25.42 1.74 -6.91
N ALA A 239 25.26 0.76 -6.01
CA ALA A 239 26.35 0.07 -5.26
C ALA A 239 25.82 -0.89 -4.17
N LYS A 240 26.06 -2.21 -4.32
CA LYS A 240 25.83 -3.31 -3.34
C LYS A 240 24.38 -3.49 -2.86
N GLY A 241 23.69 -4.53 -3.33
CA GLY A 241 22.35 -4.90 -2.85
C GLY A 241 21.53 -5.78 -3.82
N GLU A 242 21.99 -5.94 -5.06
CA GLU A 242 21.34 -6.70 -6.15
C GLU A 242 20.91 -8.14 -5.76
N TYR A 243 21.46 -8.71 -4.70
CA TYR A 243 21.16 -10.07 -4.24
C TYR A 243 20.09 -10.16 -3.14
N ASP A 244 19.77 -9.06 -2.44
CA ASP A 244 18.84 -9.07 -1.32
C ASP A 244 17.38 -9.23 -1.80
N ASP A 245 17.07 -8.61 -2.94
CA ASP A 245 15.72 -8.59 -3.52
C ASP A 245 15.45 -9.85 -4.33
N LEU A 246 16.51 -10.33 -4.98
CA LEU A 246 16.55 -11.64 -5.60
C LEU A 246 16.33 -12.73 -4.55
N LEU A 247 16.74 -12.54 -3.29
CA LEU A 247 16.53 -13.51 -2.22
C LEU A 247 15.05 -13.68 -1.87
N LEU A 248 14.31 -12.58 -1.65
CA LEU A 248 12.87 -12.65 -1.39
C LEU A 248 12.10 -13.16 -2.60
N THR A 249 12.46 -12.67 -3.79
CA THR A 249 11.90 -13.15 -5.06
C THR A 249 12.15 -14.64 -5.25
N TYR A 250 13.31 -15.13 -4.84
CA TYR A 250 13.62 -16.55 -4.88
C TYR A 250 12.75 -17.33 -3.89
N MET A 251 12.60 -16.85 -2.66
CA MET A 251 11.69 -17.49 -1.69
C MET A 251 10.26 -17.59 -2.21
N LEU A 252 9.77 -16.55 -2.90
CA LEU A 252 8.43 -16.53 -3.47
C LEU A 252 8.29 -17.43 -4.70
N ASN A 253 9.33 -17.58 -5.52
CA ASN A 253 9.28 -18.48 -6.67
C ASN A 253 9.53 -19.95 -6.29
N HIS A 254 10.18 -20.18 -5.16
CA HIS A 254 10.61 -21.50 -4.69
C HIS A 254 9.99 -21.88 -3.34
N TYR A 255 8.85 -21.27 -2.95
CA TYR A 255 8.26 -21.41 -1.62
C TYR A 255 8.00 -22.87 -1.20
N SER A 256 7.80 -23.77 -2.16
CA SER A 256 7.55 -25.19 -1.89
C SER A 256 8.80 -25.92 -1.38
N THR A 257 10.00 -25.47 -1.73
CA THR A 257 11.24 -26.24 -1.48
C THR A 257 12.36 -25.43 -0.84
N VAL A 258 12.29 -24.10 -0.91
CA VAL A 258 13.36 -23.20 -0.48
C VAL A 258 13.81 -23.47 0.95
N THR A 259 15.12 -23.47 1.15
CA THR A 259 15.76 -23.56 2.48
C THR A 259 16.78 -22.44 2.66
N LEU A 260 17.13 -22.12 3.91
CA LEU A 260 18.20 -21.16 4.18
C LEU A 260 19.55 -21.58 3.59
N SER A 261 19.83 -22.88 3.54
CA SER A 261 21.06 -23.40 2.92
C SER A 261 21.07 -23.16 1.42
N GLU A 262 19.94 -23.36 0.74
CA GLU A 262 19.81 -23.08 -0.69
C GLU A 262 19.96 -21.59 -1.00
N LEU A 263 19.37 -20.72 -0.17
CA LEU A 263 19.57 -19.27 -0.26
C LEU A 263 21.05 -18.89 -0.04
N SER A 264 21.68 -19.49 0.97
CA SER A 264 23.10 -19.28 1.29
C SER A 264 24.00 -19.64 0.10
N GLU A 265 23.79 -20.79 -0.53
CA GLU A 265 24.54 -21.21 -1.72
C GLU A 265 24.29 -20.32 -2.92
N LYS A 266 23.01 -20.04 -3.21
CA LYS A 266 22.61 -19.27 -4.40
C LYS A 266 23.09 -17.81 -4.37
N PHE A 267 23.02 -17.18 -3.20
CA PHE A 267 23.36 -15.77 -3.00
C PHE A 267 24.79 -15.57 -2.48
N HIS A 268 25.56 -16.65 -2.34
CA HIS A 268 26.91 -16.65 -1.79
C HIS A 268 27.00 -15.95 -0.42
N TYR A 269 25.96 -16.14 0.39
CA TYR A 269 25.84 -15.62 1.74
C TYR A 269 26.00 -16.73 2.76
N SER A 270 26.30 -16.39 4.01
CA SER A 270 26.22 -17.36 5.10
C SER A 270 24.76 -17.56 5.52
N VAL A 271 24.40 -18.77 5.97
CA VAL A 271 23.05 -19.05 6.52
C VAL A 271 22.64 -18.05 7.61
N PRO A 272 23.49 -17.67 8.59
CA PRO A 272 23.15 -16.65 9.57
C PRO A 272 22.86 -15.28 8.94
N TYR A 273 23.61 -14.91 7.89
CA TYR A 273 23.39 -13.67 7.17
C TYR A 273 22.05 -13.68 6.43
N CYS A 274 21.71 -14.76 5.71
CA CYS A 274 20.39 -14.91 5.08
C CYS A 274 19.25 -14.76 6.09
N SER A 275 19.34 -15.43 7.24
CA SER A 275 18.31 -15.36 8.30
C SER A 275 18.16 -13.93 8.85
N LYS A 276 19.28 -13.25 9.12
CA LYS A 276 19.30 -11.86 9.57
C LYS A 276 18.69 -10.94 8.51
N LEU A 277 19.11 -11.09 7.26
CA LEU A 277 18.67 -10.28 6.13
C LEU A 277 17.17 -10.42 5.90
N ILE A 278 16.63 -11.64 5.90
CA ILE A 278 15.19 -11.87 5.78
C ILE A 278 14.42 -11.18 6.91
N LYS A 279 14.92 -11.24 8.14
CA LYS A 279 14.30 -10.58 9.29
C LYS A 279 14.36 -9.06 9.19
N GLU A 280 15.47 -8.51 8.70
CA GLU A 280 15.63 -7.07 8.48
C GLU A 280 14.69 -6.56 7.39
N ILE A 281 14.56 -7.30 6.27
CA ILE A 281 13.71 -6.89 5.14
C ILE A 281 12.23 -7.08 5.47
N SER A 282 11.83 -8.28 5.88
CA SER A 282 10.42 -8.65 6.00
C SER A 282 9.82 -8.36 7.38
N GLY A 283 10.65 -8.09 8.39
CA GLY A 283 10.22 -8.06 9.79
C GLY A 283 9.96 -9.44 10.42
N HIS A 284 10.03 -10.52 9.63
CA HIS A 284 9.70 -11.88 10.02
C HIS A 284 10.91 -12.81 9.89
N THR A 285 10.97 -13.87 10.68
CA THR A 285 11.96 -14.93 10.47
C THR A 285 11.69 -15.66 9.16
N PHE A 286 12.71 -16.34 8.61
CA PHE A 286 12.55 -17.18 7.41
C PHE A 286 11.35 -18.13 7.49
N SER A 287 11.19 -18.82 8.63
CA SER A 287 10.11 -19.79 8.83
C SER A 287 8.73 -19.14 8.88
N GLU A 288 8.62 -17.97 9.50
CA GLU A 288 7.36 -17.21 9.56
C GLU A 288 6.97 -16.71 8.17
N LEU A 289 7.91 -16.08 7.45
CA LEU A 289 7.68 -15.59 6.10
C LEU A 289 7.33 -16.72 5.12
N LEU A 290 8.07 -17.83 5.17
CA LEU A 290 7.78 -18.99 4.33
C LEU A 290 6.40 -19.59 4.65
N THR A 291 6.01 -19.57 5.91
CA THR A 291 4.69 -20.04 6.35
C THR A 291 3.57 -19.13 5.83
N SER A 292 3.73 -17.81 5.91
CA SER A 292 2.70 -16.87 5.41
C SER A 292 2.51 -17.02 3.90
N ILE A 293 3.62 -17.11 3.14
CA ILE A 293 3.56 -17.34 1.68
C ILE A 293 2.80 -18.63 1.37
N ARG A 294 3.13 -19.73 2.06
CA ARG A 294 2.45 -21.01 1.85
C ARG A 294 0.96 -20.97 2.23
N LEU A 295 0.59 -20.25 3.28
CA LEU A 295 -0.81 -20.10 3.68
C LEU A 295 -1.61 -19.34 2.62
N GLN A 296 -1.10 -18.22 2.12
CA GLN A 296 -1.72 -17.44 1.05
C GLN A 296 -1.93 -18.28 -0.23
N HIS A 297 -0.92 -19.05 -0.64
CA HIS A 297 -1.06 -20.00 -1.75
C HIS A 297 -2.08 -21.11 -1.44
N GLY A 298 -2.14 -21.56 -0.19
CA GLY A 298 -3.09 -22.57 0.27
C GLY A 298 -4.54 -22.10 0.19
N GLU A 299 -4.81 -20.88 0.66
CA GLU A 299 -6.12 -20.23 0.51
C GLU A 299 -6.51 -20.11 -0.96
N SER A 300 -5.60 -19.60 -1.79
CA SER A 300 -5.82 -19.49 -3.23
C SER A 300 -6.18 -20.84 -3.86
N PHE A 301 -5.46 -21.92 -3.54
CA PHE A 301 -5.80 -23.26 -4.07
C PHE A 301 -7.10 -23.82 -3.50
N LEU A 302 -7.43 -23.54 -2.24
CA LEU A 302 -8.69 -23.98 -1.63
C LEU A 302 -9.90 -23.35 -2.34
N LEU A 303 -9.79 -22.09 -2.75
CA LEU A 303 -10.85 -21.30 -3.38
C LEU A 303 -10.93 -21.43 -4.91
N SER A 304 -9.79 -21.66 -5.58
CA SER A 304 -9.71 -21.64 -7.05
C SER A 304 -9.62 -23.02 -7.70
N THR A 305 -9.48 -24.09 -6.90
CA THR A 305 -9.24 -25.45 -7.43
C THR A 305 -10.01 -26.52 -6.66
N GLN A 306 -10.23 -27.67 -7.33
CA GLN A 306 -10.82 -28.86 -6.73
C GLN A 306 -9.79 -29.84 -6.14
N LEU A 307 -8.55 -29.38 -5.93
CA LEU A 307 -7.49 -30.21 -5.35
C LEU A 307 -7.87 -30.65 -3.93
N SER A 308 -7.56 -31.88 -3.55
CA SER A 308 -7.69 -32.33 -2.17
C SER A 308 -6.74 -31.56 -1.24
N VAL A 309 -7.05 -31.52 0.06
CA VAL A 309 -6.18 -30.89 1.07
C VAL A 309 -4.78 -31.52 1.07
N ALA A 310 -4.69 -32.82 0.78
CA ALA A 310 -3.41 -33.52 0.65
C ALA A 310 -2.60 -33.04 -0.56
N GLU A 311 -3.24 -32.89 -1.73
CA GLU A 311 -2.57 -32.36 -2.93
C GLU A 311 -2.16 -30.90 -2.77
N ILE A 312 -2.97 -30.08 -2.09
CA ILE A 312 -2.63 -28.70 -1.76
C ILE A 312 -1.42 -28.68 -0.84
N SER A 313 -1.43 -29.46 0.24
CA SER A 313 -0.31 -29.58 1.16
C SER A 313 1.00 -29.94 0.45
N ASP A 314 0.95 -30.90 -0.47
CA ASP A 314 2.10 -31.32 -1.27
C ASP A 314 2.63 -30.18 -2.15
N ARG A 315 1.74 -29.49 -2.88
CA ARG A 315 2.10 -28.32 -3.71
C ARG A 315 2.67 -27.14 -2.91
N LEU A 316 2.26 -27.01 -1.65
CA LEU A 316 2.78 -26.01 -0.73
C LEU A 316 4.13 -26.39 -0.14
N GLY A 317 4.61 -27.62 -0.34
CA GLY A 317 5.89 -28.06 0.18
C GLY A 317 5.88 -28.51 1.63
N TYR A 318 4.72 -28.94 2.15
CA TYR A 318 4.63 -29.60 3.44
C TYR A 318 4.84 -31.10 3.29
N LYS A 319 5.70 -31.68 4.12
CA LYS A 319 5.99 -33.13 4.11
C LYS A 319 4.76 -33.98 4.47
N ASN A 320 3.84 -33.42 5.26
CA ASN A 320 2.62 -34.11 5.64
C ASN A 320 1.42 -33.15 5.66
N PRO A 321 0.23 -33.61 5.23
CA PRO A 321 -1.00 -32.82 5.26
C PRO A 321 -1.36 -32.31 6.65
N GLU A 322 -1.04 -33.06 7.71
CA GLU A 322 -1.36 -32.70 9.08
C GLU A 322 -0.65 -31.41 9.53
N THR A 323 0.57 -31.15 9.05
CA THR A 323 1.28 -29.90 9.35
C THR A 323 0.57 -28.72 8.68
N PHE A 324 0.22 -28.85 7.41
CA PHE A 324 -0.55 -27.80 6.71
C PHE A 324 -1.87 -27.53 7.43
N ILE A 325 -2.65 -28.56 7.72
CA ILE A 325 -3.94 -28.44 8.42
C ILE A 325 -3.78 -27.72 9.76
N ARG A 326 -2.81 -28.12 10.58
CA ARG A 326 -2.57 -27.52 11.90
C ARG A 326 -2.15 -26.05 11.79
N VAL A 327 -1.26 -25.72 10.85
CA VAL A 327 -0.79 -24.35 10.64
C VAL A 327 -1.94 -23.47 10.12
N PHE A 328 -2.71 -23.98 9.17
CA PHE A 328 -3.90 -23.30 8.63
C PHE A 328 -4.95 -23.07 9.71
N GLN A 329 -5.25 -24.08 10.53
CA GLN A 329 -6.17 -23.96 11.67
C GLN A 329 -5.70 -22.93 12.71
N ARG A 330 -4.40 -22.86 12.96
CA ARG A 330 -3.86 -21.87 13.89
C ARG A 330 -4.05 -20.44 13.36
N TYR A 331 -3.93 -20.26 12.06
CA TYR A 331 -4.00 -18.93 11.43
C TYR A 331 -5.43 -18.48 11.15
N HIS A 332 -6.29 -19.36 10.63
CA HIS A 332 -7.67 -19.03 10.23
C HIS A 332 -8.73 -19.46 11.25
N HIS A 333 -8.34 -20.08 12.36
CA HIS A 333 -9.25 -20.65 13.36
C HIS A 333 -10.23 -21.71 12.82
N MET A 334 -9.94 -22.28 11.65
CA MET A 334 -10.73 -23.33 11.01
C MET A 334 -9.88 -24.24 10.12
N SER A 335 -10.33 -25.46 9.85
CA SER A 335 -9.61 -26.38 8.96
C SER A 335 -9.70 -25.94 7.49
N PRO A 336 -8.71 -26.32 6.64
CA PRO A 336 -8.78 -26.09 5.19
C PRO A 336 -10.10 -26.58 4.56
N SER A 337 -10.59 -27.73 4.99
CA SER A 337 -11.86 -28.31 4.49
C SER A 337 -13.09 -27.54 4.98
N GLN A 338 -13.03 -26.88 6.14
CA GLN A 338 -14.10 -25.98 6.59
C GLN A 338 -14.04 -24.67 5.81
N TYR A 339 -12.84 -24.11 5.65
CA TYR A 339 -12.60 -22.88 4.89
C TYR A 339 -13.11 -22.99 3.44
N ARG A 340 -12.82 -24.10 2.75
CA ARG A 340 -13.37 -24.37 1.42
C ARG A 340 -14.90 -24.40 1.44
N ARG A 341 -15.51 -25.21 2.32
CA ARG A 341 -16.97 -25.34 2.39
C ARG A 341 -17.70 -24.03 2.69
N GLN A 342 -17.08 -23.14 3.45
CA GLN A 342 -17.65 -21.83 3.76
C GLN A 342 -17.65 -20.89 2.54
N ASN A 343 -16.73 -21.09 1.59
CA ASN A 343 -16.54 -20.24 0.42
C ASN A 343 -17.01 -20.88 -0.90
N ASP A 344 -17.53 -22.10 -0.87
CA ASP A 344 -18.17 -22.80 -2.01
C ASP A 344 -19.67 -22.42 -2.17
N LEU A 345 -20.13 -21.38 -1.49
CA LEU A 345 -21.46 -20.74 -1.66
C LEU A 345 -21.38 -19.62 -2.69
#